data_AF-A0A0F6A656-F1
#
_entry.id   AF-A0A0F6A656-F1
#
_cell.length_a   1.000
_cell.length_b   1.000
_cell.length_c   1.000
_cell.angle_alpha   90.00
_cell.angle_beta   90.00
_cell.angle_gamma   90.00
#
_symmetry.space_group_name_H-M   'P 1'
#
loop_
_entity.id
_entity.type
_entity.pdbx_description
1 polymer ?
#
loop_
_entity_poly.entity_id
_entity_poly.type
_entity_poly.pdbx_seq_one_letter_code
_entity_poly.pdbx_strand_id
1 'polypeptide(L)'
;MKKLLISPSNMALGEQESQIYQNILKQSTEISLNLMAVKVENHPEDFLGWCYELLDVAKNRINFDLLDDHQLPTVKKLQDMLISAISFLQVKTLRIAPWPVVSEFIAQRSDVLVLDEQLKLLDYIATLRNSKLQDMIVEDRLAFAGKHTAKHDTSVYQFDVEWFASTKSAKGFHQQFADLPSAFDDALAHIPLEGPVTLEHYQGFTIAFLSAFNGSEEKPTLAPATRLLAMRRPDVFTPISNNRLDALCQALGITRLNNRDFERYWQDIVQTIAKMSWFAMASGSNELEAKLAGIKALLPVLFYYADEDMATSSNYYKLLHKPKRTSSGSGTKSVRRSKESAETLVDRALNDESMPEHIRAKRDSIIAEVEKGRSVDETIQLMRTIFG
;
A
#
# COMPACT_ATOMS: atom_id res chain seq x y z
N MET A 1 31.00 -12.43 -10.71
CA MET A 1 30.82 -11.93 -9.33
C MET A 1 31.82 -10.87 -8.90
N LYS A 2 33.13 -11.16 -8.76
CA LYS A 2 34.12 -10.17 -8.24
C LYS A 2 34.06 -8.80 -8.92
N LYS A 3 33.99 -8.77 -10.26
CA LYS A 3 33.85 -7.55 -11.06
C LYS A 3 32.58 -6.75 -10.71
N LEU A 4 31.45 -7.45 -10.51
CA LEU A 4 30.19 -6.84 -10.07
C LEU A 4 30.34 -6.23 -8.69
N LEU A 5 30.87 -6.96 -7.70
CA LEU A 5 30.97 -6.45 -6.32
C LEU A 5 31.82 -5.18 -6.20
N ILE A 6 32.87 -5.04 -7.02
CA ILE A 6 33.75 -3.86 -6.96
C ILE A 6 33.32 -2.71 -7.88
N SER A 7 32.41 -2.93 -8.84
CA SER A 7 32.10 -1.90 -9.85
C SER A 7 31.60 -0.57 -9.27
N PRO A 8 30.84 -0.51 -8.15
CA PRO A 8 30.38 0.76 -7.61
C PRO A 8 31.51 1.67 -7.11
N SER A 9 32.72 1.15 -6.82
CA SER A 9 33.85 2.01 -6.44
C SER A 9 34.32 2.94 -7.57
N ASN A 10 33.94 2.63 -8.81
CA ASN A 10 34.26 3.43 -10.00
C ASN A 10 33.08 4.29 -10.46
N MET A 11 31.93 4.21 -9.78
CA MET A 11 30.73 4.99 -10.07
C MET A 11 30.75 6.32 -9.31
N ALA A 12 30.06 7.33 -9.83
CA ALA A 12 29.86 8.60 -9.15
C ALA A 12 28.78 8.49 -8.06
N LEU A 13 29.13 7.90 -6.92
CA LEU A 13 28.22 7.74 -5.78
C LEU A 13 28.21 8.99 -4.88
N GLY A 14 27.02 9.43 -4.48
CA GLY A 14 26.85 10.38 -3.39
C GLY A 14 27.20 9.76 -2.03
N GLU A 15 27.18 10.58 -0.98
CA GLU A 15 27.51 10.13 0.40
C GLU A 15 26.61 8.99 0.88
N GLN A 16 25.29 9.14 0.73
CA GLN A 16 24.32 8.10 1.10
C GLN A 16 24.49 6.81 0.28
N GLU A 17 24.71 6.93 -1.03
CA GLU A 17 24.91 5.77 -1.92
C GLU A 17 26.20 5.02 -1.57
N SER A 18 27.26 5.77 -1.24
CA SER A 18 28.53 5.21 -0.75
C SER A 18 28.33 4.45 0.55
N GLN A 19 27.58 5.01 1.51
CA GLN A 19 27.28 4.34 2.77
C GLN A 19 26.46 3.05 2.55
N ILE A 20 25.44 3.10 1.68
CA ILE A 20 24.63 1.93 1.29
C ILE A 20 25.53 0.85 0.69
N TYR A 21 26.38 1.21 -0.27
CA TYR A 21 27.33 0.30 -0.92
C TYR A 21 28.25 -0.39 0.10
N GLN A 22 28.86 0.36 1.02
CA GLN A 22 29.74 -0.22 2.05
C GLN A 22 29.00 -1.20 2.98
N ASN A 23 27.78 -0.85 3.37
CA ASN A 23 26.96 -1.72 4.20
C ASN A 23 26.60 -3.03 3.45
N ILE A 24 26.24 -2.93 2.17
CA ILE A 24 25.95 -4.09 1.32
C ILE A 24 27.19 -4.99 1.19
N LEU A 25 28.36 -4.41 0.89
CA LEU A 25 29.61 -5.16 0.79
C LEU A 25 29.96 -5.93 2.06
N LYS A 26 29.69 -5.36 3.24
CA LYS A 26 29.91 -6.04 4.51
C LYS A 26 29.10 -7.34 4.57
N GLN A 27 27.83 -7.32 4.20
CA GLN A 27 26.99 -8.52 4.16
C GLN A 27 27.43 -9.48 3.05
N SER A 28 27.76 -8.98 1.86
CA SER A 28 28.25 -9.81 0.74
C SER A 28 29.56 -10.54 1.08
N THR A 29 30.41 -9.98 1.94
CA THR A 29 31.68 -10.60 2.35
C THR A 29 31.45 -11.87 3.16
N GLU A 30 30.46 -11.88 4.05
CA GLU A 30 30.10 -13.01 4.91
C GLU A 30 29.61 -14.24 4.11
N ILE A 31 29.05 -14.02 2.91
CA ILE A 31 28.55 -15.07 2.00
C ILE A 31 29.33 -15.10 0.66
N SER A 32 30.56 -14.58 0.68
CA SER A 32 31.33 -14.33 -0.54
C SER A 32 31.59 -15.59 -1.38
N LEU A 33 31.87 -16.73 -0.75
CA LEU A 33 32.08 -18.00 -1.46
C LEU A 33 30.84 -18.40 -2.28
N ASN A 34 29.66 -18.32 -1.67
CA ASN A 34 28.39 -18.66 -2.31
C ASN A 34 28.08 -17.68 -3.46
N LEU A 35 28.32 -16.38 -3.28
CA LEU A 35 28.17 -15.40 -4.35
C LEU A 35 29.17 -15.63 -5.49
N MET A 36 30.41 -16.01 -5.18
CA MET A 36 31.47 -16.23 -6.18
C MET A 36 31.21 -17.45 -7.06
N ALA A 37 30.42 -18.42 -6.59
CA ALA A 37 29.96 -19.55 -7.38
C ALA A 37 28.95 -19.15 -8.49
N VAL A 38 28.35 -17.96 -8.40
CA VAL A 38 27.41 -17.47 -9.40
C VAL A 38 28.15 -16.80 -10.56
N LYS A 39 27.96 -17.32 -11.77
CA LYS A 39 28.41 -16.68 -13.02
C LYS A 39 27.60 -15.41 -13.25
N VAL A 40 28.26 -14.27 -13.44
CA VAL A 40 27.63 -12.95 -13.70
C VAL A 40 28.04 -12.49 -15.09
N GLU A 41 27.07 -12.18 -15.93
CA GLU A 41 27.27 -11.72 -17.31
C GLU A 41 26.95 -10.23 -17.44
N ASN A 42 25.83 -9.80 -16.85
CA ASN A 42 25.42 -8.41 -16.80
C ASN A 42 26.26 -7.60 -15.79
N HIS A 43 26.77 -6.44 -16.21
CA HIS A 43 27.58 -5.56 -15.37
C HIS A 43 27.09 -4.12 -15.56
N PRO A 44 26.06 -3.71 -14.80
CA PRO A 44 25.47 -2.38 -14.91
C PRO A 44 26.49 -1.27 -14.65
N GLU A 45 26.35 -0.17 -15.39
CA GLU A 45 27.21 1.02 -15.28
C GLU A 45 26.73 2.01 -14.21
N ASP A 46 25.47 1.90 -13.78
CA ASP A 46 24.87 2.72 -12.74
C ASP A 46 24.56 1.92 -11.46
N PHE A 47 24.43 2.66 -10.36
CA PHE A 47 24.27 2.05 -9.03
C PHE A 47 22.90 1.40 -8.81
N LEU A 48 21.85 1.88 -9.48
CA LEU A 48 20.51 1.29 -9.39
C LEU A 48 20.50 -0.06 -10.11
N GLY A 49 21.02 -0.13 -11.33
CA GLY A 49 21.21 -1.36 -12.08
C GLY A 49 22.07 -2.36 -11.30
N TRP A 50 23.15 -1.89 -10.65
CA TRP A 50 23.98 -2.74 -9.79
C TRP A 50 23.19 -3.36 -8.63
N CYS A 51 22.35 -2.57 -7.94
CA CYS A 51 21.51 -3.09 -6.87
C CYS A 51 20.54 -4.16 -7.37
N TYR A 52 19.94 -3.97 -8.55
CA TYR A 52 19.06 -4.96 -9.17
C TYR A 52 19.77 -6.26 -9.53
N GLU A 53 20.94 -6.19 -10.19
CA GLU A 53 21.72 -7.39 -10.55
C GLU A 53 22.15 -8.16 -9.31
N LEU A 54 22.61 -7.48 -8.26
CA LEU A 54 23.02 -8.16 -7.03
C LEU A 54 21.83 -8.74 -6.26
N LEU A 55 20.66 -8.09 -6.32
CA LEU A 55 19.44 -8.63 -5.73
C LEU A 55 18.97 -9.88 -6.45
N ASP A 56 18.96 -9.87 -7.79
CA ASP A 56 18.66 -11.06 -8.60
C ASP A 56 19.59 -12.22 -8.27
N VAL A 57 20.90 -11.95 -8.18
CA VAL A 57 21.88 -12.93 -7.72
C VAL A 57 21.51 -13.50 -6.35
N ALA A 58 21.26 -12.63 -5.37
CA ALA A 58 21.02 -13.03 -3.98
C ALA A 58 19.65 -13.68 -3.76
N LYS A 59 18.66 -13.40 -4.63
CA LYS A 59 17.29 -13.94 -4.53
C LYS A 59 17.14 -15.23 -5.35
N ASN A 60 17.66 -15.26 -6.58
CA ASN A 60 17.26 -16.24 -7.58
C ASN A 60 18.39 -17.18 -8.04
N ARG A 61 19.65 -16.74 -7.99
CA ARG A 61 20.77 -17.48 -8.61
C ARG A 61 21.78 -18.08 -7.65
N ILE A 62 21.76 -17.65 -6.39
CA ILE A 62 22.53 -18.33 -5.35
C ILE A 62 21.96 -19.73 -5.12
N ASN A 63 22.82 -20.73 -4.99
CA ASN A 63 22.38 -22.07 -4.65
C ASN A 63 22.14 -22.15 -3.14
N PHE A 64 20.87 -22.13 -2.73
CA PHE A 64 20.47 -22.20 -1.33
C PHE A 64 20.82 -23.54 -0.67
N ASP A 65 20.96 -24.63 -1.43
CA ASP A 65 21.35 -25.94 -0.90
C ASP A 65 22.84 -25.98 -0.45
N LEU A 66 23.63 -24.98 -0.87
CA LEU A 66 25.04 -24.83 -0.50
C LEU A 66 25.24 -23.78 0.61
N LEU A 67 24.17 -23.22 1.15
CA LEU A 67 24.24 -22.31 2.29
C LEU A 67 24.12 -23.08 3.60
N ASP A 68 24.95 -22.72 4.57
CA ASP A 68 24.75 -23.15 5.93
C ASP A 68 23.59 -22.39 6.57
N ASP A 69 22.86 -23.02 7.51
CA ASP A 69 21.71 -22.41 8.19
C ASP A 69 22.01 -21.03 8.80
N HIS A 70 23.24 -20.84 9.30
CA HIS A 70 23.67 -19.58 9.91
C HIS A 70 23.86 -18.44 8.89
N GLN A 71 23.99 -18.75 7.59
CA GLN A 71 24.15 -17.77 6.52
C GLN A 71 22.81 -17.26 5.97
N LEU A 72 21.72 -18.03 6.13
CA LEU A 72 20.38 -17.66 5.64
C LEU A 72 19.92 -16.28 6.15
N PRO A 73 20.10 -15.92 7.45
CA PRO A 73 19.77 -14.58 7.93
C PRO A 73 20.62 -13.48 7.27
N THR A 74 21.89 -13.74 6.97
CA THR A 74 22.76 -12.79 6.27
C THR A 74 22.31 -12.58 4.83
N VAL A 75 21.94 -13.64 4.11
CA VAL A 75 21.36 -13.53 2.76
C VAL A 75 20.07 -12.72 2.79
N LYS A 76 19.17 -13.01 3.74
CA LYS A 76 17.91 -12.26 3.90
C LYS A 76 18.17 -10.79 4.17
N LYS A 77 19.11 -10.48 5.06
CA LYS A 77 19.51 -9.09 5.35
C LYS A 77 20.12 -8.38 4.15
N LEU A 78 20.95 -9.06 3.36
CA LEU A 78 21.48 -8.54 2.10
C LEU A 78 20.35 -8.19 1.12
N GLN A 79 19.39 -9.09 0.93
CA GLN A 79 18.21 -8.85 0.09
C GLN A 79 17.41 -7.63 0.57
N ASP A 80 17.13 -7.54 1.88
CA ASP A 80 16.36 -6.42 2.45
C ASP A 80 17.08 -5.08 2.28
N MET A 81 18.42 -5.06 2.42
CA MET A 81 19.23 -3.87 2.17
C MET A 81 19.22 -3.44 0.70
N LEU A 82 19.29 -4.40 -0.24
CA LEU A 82 19.20 -4.13 -1.67
C LEU A 82 17.81 -3.62 -2.07
N ILE A 83 16.74 -4.21 -1.54
CA ILE A 83 15.36 -3.74 -1.74
C ILE A 83 15.19 -2.30 -1.24
N SER A 84 15.73 -2.00 -0.05
CA SER A 84 15.71 -0.64 0.49
C SER A 84 16.54 0.34 -0.36
N ALA A 85 17.71 -0.09 -0.86
CA ALA A 85 18.56 0.72 -1.72
C ALA A 85 17.88 1.05 -3.05
N ILE A 86 17.28 0.05 -3.71
CA ILE A 86 16.52 0.22 -4.94
C ILE A 86 15.37 1.20 -4.71
N SER A 87 14.59 1.00 -3.65
CA SER A 87 13.48 1.88 -3.30
C SER A 87 13.94 3.33 -3.09
N PHE A 88 15.02 3.53 -2.34
CA PHE A 88 15.60 4.86 -2.12
C PHE A 88 16.01 5.51 -3.45
N LEU A 89 16.76 4.78 -4.30
CA LEU A 89 17.26 5.29 -5.57
C LEU A 89 16.12 5.64 -6.53
N GLN A 90 15.09 4.80 -6.60
CA GLN A 90 13.91 5.05 -7.43
C GLN A 90 13.13 6.26 -6.94
N VAL A 91 12.79 6.34 -5.64
CA VAL A 91 12.07 7.50 -5.09
C VAL A 91 12.90 8.78 -5.24
N LYS A 92 14.23 8.71 -5.12
CA LYS A 92 15.14 9.85 -5.32
C LYS A 92 15.02 10.45 -6.73
N THR A 93 14.72 9.65 -7.76
CA THR A 93 14.54 10.14 -9.14
C THR A 93 13.42 11.18 -9.26
N LEU A 94 12.38 11.09 -8.40
CA LEU A 94 11.25 12.03 -8.38
C LEU A 94 11.68 13.47 -8.11
N ARG A 95 12.86 13.70 -7.53
CA ARG A 95 13.37 15.06 -7.29
C ARG A 95 13.62 15.87 -8.56
N ILE A 96 13.90 15.18 -9.67
CA ILE A 96 14.28 15.81 -10.94
C ILE A 96 13.45 15.32 -12.12
N ALA A 97 12.72 14.21 -11.98
CA ALA A 97 11.93 13.64 -13.07
C ALA A 97 10.79 14.58 -13.50
N PRO A 98 10.62 14.87 -14.80
CA PRO A 98 9.45 15.56 -15.31
C PRO A 98 8.24 14.62 -15.38
N TRP A 99 7.03 15.19 -15.49
CA TRP A 99 5.78 14.43 -15.52
C TRP A 99 5.76 13.24 -16.51
N PRO A 100 6.18 13.39 -17.79
CA PRO A 100 6.14 12.27 -18.74
C PRO A 100 7.01 11.08 -18.32
N VAL A 101 8.16 11.33 -17.68
CA VAL A 101 9.03 10.25 -17.17
C VAL A 101 8.37 9.52 -16.00
N VAL A 102 7.67 10.26 -15.13
CA VAL A 102 6.96 9.67 -13.99
C VAL A 102 5.76 8.84 -14.44
N SER A 103 4.92 9.36 -15.35
CA SER A 103 3.76 8.63 -15.86
C SER A 103 4.17 7.41 -16.68
N GLU A 104 5.18 7.54 -17.54
CA GLU A 104 5.69 6.44 -18.36
C GLU A 104 6.34 5.33 -17.50
N PHE A 105 7.12 5.70 -16.47
CA PHE A 105 7.68 4.72 -15.53
C PHE A 105 6.59 3.86 -14.88
N ILE A 106 5.49 4.48 -14.45
CA ILE A 106 4.36 3.76 -13.83
C ILE A 106 3.65 2.90 -14.88
N ALA A 107 3.40 3.42 -16.09
CA ALA A 107 2.73 2.69 -17.15
C ALA A 107 3.51 1.42 -17.56
N GLN A 108 4.82 1.53 -17.74
CA GLN A 108 5.70 0.42 -18.12
C GLN A 108 5.79 -0.66 -17.03
N ARG A 109 5.49 -0.32 -15.77
CA ARG A 109 5.54 -1.24 -14.62
C ARG A 109 4.15 -1.60 -14.08
N SER A 110 3.09 -1.29 -14.83
CA SER A 110 1.70 -1.47 -14.40
C SER A 110 1.40 -2.88 -13.88
N ASP A 111 1.89 -3.91 -14.56
CA ASP A 111 1.70 -5.32 -14.18
C ASP A 111 2.38 -5.65 -12.84
N VAL A 112 3.69 -5.36 -12.72
CA VAL A 112 4.47 -5.66 -11.51
C VAL A 112 4.00 -4.82 -10.31
N LEU A 113 3.52 -3.60 -10.55
CA LEU A 113 2.93 -2.74 -9.53
C LEU A 113 1.51 -3.17 -9.14
N VAL A 114 0.88 -4.08 -9.89
CA VAL A 114 -0.53 -4.43 -9.72
C VAL A 114 -1.41 -3.18 -9.76
N LEU A 115 -1.11 -2.30 -10.72
CA LEU A 115 -1.63 -0.93 -10.75
C LEU A 115 -3.16 -0.89 -10.85
N ASP A 116 -3.77 -1.81 -11.60
CA ASP A 116 -5.23 -1.92 -11.72
C ASP A 116 -5.89 -2.17 -10.35
N GLU A 117 -5.34 -3.06 -9.53
CA GLU A 117 -5.84 -3.34 -8.19
C GLU A 117 -5.73 -2.11 -7.28
N GLN A 118 -4.61 -1.39 -7.36
CA GLN A 118 -4.40 -0.16 -6.60
C GLN A 118 -5.35 0.97 -7.02
N LEU A 119 -5.61 1.12 -8.33
CA LEU A 119 -6.56 2.11 -8.84
C LEU A 119 -8.01 1.75 -8.47
N LYS A 120 -8.39 0.46 -8.48
CA LYS A 120 -9.71 0.01 -8.01
C LYS A 120 -9.97 0.38 -6.56
N LEU A 121 -8.97 0.28 -5.67
CA LEU A 121 -9.09 0.79 -4.31
C LEU A 121 -9.43 2.29 -4.31
N LEU A 122 -8.75 3.10 -5.11
CA LEU A 122 -8.95 4.55 -5.11
C LEU A 122 -10.29 4.95 -5.73
N ASP A 123 -10.73 4.26 -6.78
CA ASP A 123 -12.06 4.40 -7.37
C ASP A 123 -13.14 4.07 -6.31
N TYR A 124 -12.93 3.01 -5.54
CA TYR A 124 -13.83 2.64 -4.44
C TYR A 124 -13.85 3.69 -3.33
N ILE A 125 -12.69 4.12 -2.85
CA ILE A 125 -12.56 5.14 -1.81
C ILE A 125 -13.20 6.45 -2.26
N ALA A 126 -13.11 6.80 -3.55
CA ALA A 126 -13.75 7.99 -4.09
C ALA A 126 -15.27 8.02 -3.83
N THR A 127 -15.95 6.87 -3.87
CA THR A 127 -17.37 6.75 -3.55
C THR A 127 -17.67 6.96 -2.05
N LEU A 128 -16.70 6.67 -1.18
CA LEU A 128 -16.86 6.76 0.27
C LEU A 128 -16.53 8.15 0.83
N ARG A 129 -15.65 8.91 0.18
CA ARG A 129 -15.08 10.16 0.71
C ARG A 129 -16.11 11.20 1.17
N ASN A 130 -17.30 11.22 0.60
CA ASN A 130 -18.37 12.17 0.95
C ASN A 130 -19.20 11.74 2.18
N SER A 131 -19.14 10.46 2.53
CA SER A 131 -19.88 9.90 3.67
C SER A 131 -19.10 10.11 4.96
N LYS A 132 -19.82 10.28 6.07
CA LYS A 132 -19.19 10.28 7.40
C LYS A 132 -18.78 8.86 7.78
N LEU A 133 -17.63 8.73 8.42
CA LEU A 133 -17.07 7.47 8.92
C LEU A 133 -18.04 6.78 9.86
N GLN A 134 -18.70 7.52 10.75
CA GLN A 134 -19.68 6.96 11.70
C GLN A 134 -20.86 6.25 11.01
N ASP A 135 -21.22 6.68 9.80
CA ASP A 135 -22.36 6.17 9.03
C ASP A 135 -21.93 5.02 8.07
N MET A 136 -20.62 4.75 7.96
CA MET A 136 -20.10 3.64 7.16
C MET A 136 -20.20 2.32 7.91
N ILE A 137 -20.49 1.24 7.17
CA ILE A 137 -20.28 -0.12 7.65
C ILE A 137 -18.81 -0.34 8.02
N VAL A 138 -18.53 -1.30 8.90
CA VAL A 138 -17.19 -1.55 9.42
C VAL A 138 -16.20 -1.85 8.31
N GLU A 139 -16.60 -2.62 7.29
CA GLU A 139 -15.74 -2.98 6.16
C GLU A 139 -15.31 -1.75 5.33
N ASP A 140 -16.22 -0.81 5.05
CA ASP A 140 -15.91 0.44 4.33
C ASP A 140 -15.00 1.35 5.14
N ARG A 141 -15.28 1.45 6.44
CA ARG A 141 -14.45 2.18 7.39
C ARG A 141 -13.03 1.61 7.46
N LEU A 142 -12.88 0.29 7.47
CA LEU A 142 -11.58 -0.37 7.47
C LEU A 142 -10.86 -0.26 6.12
N ALA A 143 -11.59 -0.20 5.01
CA ALA A 143 -11.01 0.07 3.70
C ALA A 143 -10.39 1.47 3.66
N PHE A 144 -11.11 2.47 4.17
CA PHE A 144 -10.61 3.83 4.35
C PHE A 144 -9.38 3.88 5.29
N ALA A 145 -9.43 3.16 6.41
CA ALA A 145 -8.34 3.10 7.37
C ALA A 145 -7.12 2.28 6.91
N GLY A 146 -7.23 1.46 5.86
CA GLY A 146 -6.12 0.63 5.38
C GLY A 146 -5.84 -0.59 6.25
N LYS A 147 -6.87 -1.37 6.59
CA LYS A 147 -6.73 -2.65 7.32
C LYS A 147 -7.58 -3.75 6.71
N HIS A 148 -6.93 -4.73 6.08
CA HIS A 148 -7.63 -5.85 5.47
C HIS A 148 -8.07 -6.84 6.55
N THR A 149 -9.24 -7.45 6.34
CA THR A 149 -9.78 -8.50 7.20
C THR A 149 -10.52 -9.54 6.36
N ALA A 150 -10.74 -10.72 6.92
CA ALA A 150 -11.53 -11.76 6.26
C ALA A 150 -13.02 -11.41 6.02
N LYS A 151 -13.50 -10.26 6.53
CA LYS A 151 -14.85 -9.78 6.26
C LYS A 151 -14.98 -8.98 4.96
N HIS A 152 -13.86 -8.56 4.37
CA HIS A 152 -13.86 -7.94 3.05
C HIS A 152 -14.17 -9.02 2.02
N ASP A 153 -15.41 -9.03 1.54
CA ASP A 153 -15.90 -9.98 0.56
C ASP A 153 -15.22 -9.73 -0.79
N THR A 154 -14.61 -10.74 -1.39
CA THR A 154 -13.80 -10.60 -2.61
C THR A 154 -14.63 -10.22 -3.83
N SER A 155 -15.96 -10.39 -3.81
CA SER A 155 -16.81 -9.86 -4.89
C SER A 155 -17.02 -8.35 -4.81
N VAL A 156 -16.87 -7.77 -3.62
CA VAL A 156 -17.08 -6.33 -3.37
C VAL A 156 -15.74 -5.58 -3.31
N TYR A 157 -14.81 -6.07 -2.50
CA TYR A 157 -13.47 -5.51 -2.33
C TYR A 157 -12.50 -6.29 -3.23
N GLN A 158 -12.56 -6.00 -4.54
CA GLN A 158 -11.72 -6.63 -5.56
C GLN A 158 -10.27 -6.08 -5.56
N PHE A 159 -9.76 -5.76 -4.38
CA PHE A 159 -8.48 -5.09 -4.16
C PHE A 159 -8.03 -5.23 -2.70
N ASP A 160 -6.72 -5.17 -2.48
CA ASP A 160 -6.17 -5.08 -1.13
C ASP A 160 -6.37 -3.68 -0.56
N VAL A 161 -7.21 -3.57 0.47
CA VAL A 161 -7.43 -2.30 1.15
C VAL A 161 -6.18 -1.72 1.83
N GLU A 162 -5.14 -2.53 2.03
CA GLU A 162 -3.86 -2.10 2.62
C GLU A 162 -2.91 -1.40 1.63
N TRP A 163 -3.26 -1.30 0.34
CA TRP A 163 -2.52 -0.45 -0.59
C TRP A 163 -2.53 1.00 -0.15
N PHE A 164 -1.45 1.74 -0.42
CA PHE A 164 -1.23 3.13 0.04
C PHE A 164 -1.21 3.32 1.57
N ALA A 165 -0.33 2.55 2.23
CA ALA A 165 -0.06 2.50 3.67
C ALA A 165 -1.06 1.70 4.51
N SER A 166 -0.64 0.47 4.83
CA SER A 166 -1.29 -0.39 5.81
C SER A 166 -1.19 0.20 7.22
N THR A 167 -2.31 0.17 7.95
CA THR A 167 -2.37 0.55 9.36
C THR A 167 -2.69 -0.65 10.26
N LYS A 168 -2.60 -1.89 9.75
CA LYS A 168 -3.03 -3.09 10.49
C LYS A 168 -2.34 -3.27 11.85
N SER A 169 -1.12 -2.79 11.99
CA SER A 169 -0.33 -2.87 13.23
C SER A 169 -0.69 -1.79 14.26
N ALA A 170 -1.43 -0.75 13.86
CA ALA A 170 -1.81 0.38 14.72
C ALA A 170 -3.05 0.04 15.56
N LYS A 171 -2.93 -0.96 16.46
CA LYS A 171 -4.04 -1.49 17.25
C LYS A 171 -4.79 -0.40 18.03
N GLY A 172 -4.07 0.50 18.70
CA GLY A 172 -4.65 1.61 19.44
C GLY A 172 -5.48 2.56 18.57
N PHE A 173 -4.98 2.90 17.39
CA PHE A 173 -5.75 3.67 16.41
C PHE A 173 -7.03 2.95 16.01
N HIS A 174 -6.95 1.67 15.64
CA HIS A 174 -8.14 0.91 15.23
C HIS A 174 -9.18 0.77 16.36
N GLN A 175 -8.75 0.73 17.62
CA GLN A 175 -9.65 0.76 18.77
C GLN A 175 -10.37 2.11 18.85
N GLN A 176 -9.63 3.23 18.87
CA GLN A 176 -10.23 4.56 18.92
C GLN A 176 -11.14 4.84 17.71
N PHE A 177 -10.74 4.39 16.52
CA PHE A 177 -11.49 4.56 15.28
C PHE A 177 -12.81 3.79 15.26
N ALA A 178 -12.87 2.66 15.96
CA ALA A 178 -14.10 1.89 16.15
C ALA A 178 -15.00 2.50 17.22
N ASP A 179 -14.43 2.93 18.34
CA ASP A 179 -15.17 3.43 19.51
C ASP A 179 -15.73 4.85 19.29
N LEU A 180 -14.96 5.71 18.60
CA LEU A 180 -15.24 7.15 18.46
C LEU A 180 -15.14 7.62 17.00
N PRO A 181 -15.85 7.01 16.03
CA PRO A 181 -15.73 7.38 14.62
C PRO A 181 -16.06 8.84 14.32
N SER A 182 -17.01 9.43 15.04
CA SER A 182 -17.39 10.83 14.89
C SER A 182 -16.25 11.81 15.20
N ALA A 183 -15.35 11.46 16.13
CA ALA A 183 -14.18 12.28 16.42
C ALA A 183 -13.20 12.35 15.23
N PHE A 184 -13.14 11.28 14.42
CA PHE A 184 -12.36 11.27 13.19
C PHE A 184 -13.08 11.96 12.03
N ASP A 185 -14.42 11.96 12.03
CA ASP A 185 -15.21 12.81 11.13
C ASP A 185 -14.94 14.30 11.39
N ASP A 186 -14.92 14.71 12.66
CA ASP A 186 -14.60 16.09 13.06
C ASP A 186 -13.18 16.48 12.60
N ALA A 187 -12.21 15.57 12.72
CA ALA A 187 -10.88 15.79 12.19
C ALA A 187 -10.86 15.95 10.66
N LEU A 188 -11.50 15.04 9.93
CA LEU A 188 -11.54 15.06 8.46
C LEU A 188 -12.35 16.25 7.91
N ALA A 189 -13.29 16.81 8.66
CA ALA A 189 -14.07 17.98 8.28
C ALA A 189 -13.20 19.23 8.04
N HIS A 190 -12.04 19.31 8.69
CA HIS A 190 -11.06 20.37 8.44
C HIS A 190 -10.38 20.27 7.06
N ILE A 191 -10.46 19.10 6.40
CA ILE A 191 -9.85 18.86 5.10
C ILE A 191 -10.92 18.92 4.01
N PRO A 192 -10.90 19.95 3.14
CA PRO A 192 -11.90 20.08 2.09
C PRO A 192 -11.75 18.96 1.04
N LEU A 193 -12.90 18.48 0.55
CA LEU A 193 -12.99 17.46 -0.51
C LEU A 193 -12.37 17.91 -1.82
N GLU A 194 -12.55 19.18 -2.14
CA GLU A 194 -12.16 19.79 -3.40
C GLU A 194 -11.49 21.14 -3.13
N GLY A 195 -10.80 21.67 -4.14
CA GLY A 195 -10.10 22.93 -4.03
C GLY A 195 -8.81 22.87 -3.19
N PRO A 196 -8.23 24.02 -2.85
CA PRO A 196 -6.93 24.10 -2.19
C PRO A 196 -6.99 23.62 -0.74
N VAL A 197 -5.96 22.87 -0.33
CA VAL A 197 -5.72 22.54 1.09
C VAL A 197 -4.63 23.47 1.62
N THR A 198 -4.92 24.18 2.71
CA THR A 198 -4.00 25.13 3.32
C THR A 198 -3.32 24.53 4.56
N LEU A 199 -2.29 25.20 5.07
CA LEU A 199 -1.68 24.83 6.36
C LEU A 199 -2.71 24.88 7.50
N GLU A 200 -3.62 25.86 7.49
CA GLU A 200 -4.67 26.00 8.52
C GLU A 200 -5.61 24.78 8.53
N HIS A 201 -6.02 24.29 7.35
CA HIS A 201 -6.80 23.05 7.24
C HIS A 201 -6.06 21.86 7.87
N TYR A 202 -4.77 21.71 7.55
CA TYR A 202 -3.95 20.63 8.10
C TYR A 202 -3.75 20.75 9.62
N GLN A 203 -3.52 21.96 10.13
CA GLN A 203 -3.39 22.21 11.56
C GLN A 203 -4.69 21.91 12.30
N GLY A 204 -5.85 22.30 11.75
CA GLY A 204 -7.16 21.96 12.27
C GLY A 204 -7.37 20.44 12.36
N PHE A 205 -7.08 19.72 11.27
CA PHE A 205 -7.11 18.25 11.27
C PHE A 205 -6.19 17.68 12.36
N THR A 206 -4.96 18.18 12.47
CA THR A 206 -3.99 17.66 13.44
C THR A 206 -4.48 17.84 14.88
N ILE A 207 -5.00 19.01 15.24
CA ILE A 207 -5.54 19.28 16.58
C ILE A 207 -6.70 18.34 16.90
N ALA A 208 -7.65 18.20 15.99
CA ALA A 208 -8.81 17.32 16.17
C ALA A 208 -8.41 15.84 16.22
N PHE A 209 -7.54 15.38 15.32
CA PHE A 209 -7.03 14.00 15.30
C PHE A 209 -6.29 13.64 16.57
N LEU A 210 -5.43 14.53 17.08
CA LEU A 210 -4.73 14.31 18.35
C LEU A 210 -5.72 14.25 19.52
N SER A 211 -6.75 15.08 19.50
CA SER A 211 -7.78 15.14 20.54
C SER A 211 -8.66 13.89 20.60
N ALA A 212 -8.81 13.17 19.48
CA ALA A 212 -9.52 11.89 19.43
C ALA A 212 -8.88 10.77 20.28
N PHE A 213 -7.64 10.99 20.76
CA PHE A 213 -6.94 10.07 21.65
C PHE A 213 -6.87 10.58 23.10
N ASN A 214 -7.52 11.70 23.42
CA ASN A 214 -7.54 12.21 24.80
C ASN A 214 -8.22 11.20 25.74
N GLY A 215 -7.52 10.83 26.81
CA GLY A 215 -7.99 9.80 27.74
C GLY A 215 -7.72 8.36 27.29
N SER A 216 -7.10 8.15 26.11
CA SER A 216 -6.60 6.85 25.67
C SER A 216 -5.17 6.62 26.18
N GLU A 217 -4.82 5.37 26.48
CA GLU A 217 -3.43 4.96 26.75
C GLU A 217 -2.57 4.95 25.47
N GLU A 218 -3.22 4.96 24.31
CA GLU A 218 -2.59 4.86 23.00
C GLU A 218 -2.26 6.24 22.43
N LYS A 219 -1.09 6.34 21.78
CA LYS A 219 -0.60 7.62 21.25
C LYS A 219 -0.93 7.75 19.76
N PRO A 220 -1.43 8.90 19.31
CA PRO A 220 -1.60 9.18 17.89
C PRO A 220 -0.25 9.20 17.18
N THR A 221 -0.22 8.64 15.96
CA THR A 221 0.98 8.55 15.11
C THR A 221 0.69 8.95 13.68
N LEU A 222 1.73 9.28 12.92
CA LEU A 222 1.67 9.75 11.54
C LEU A 222 1.06 8.73 10.58
N ALA A 223 1.38 7.43 10.70
CA ALA A 223 0.96 6.45 9.70
C ALA A 223 -0.57 6.36 9.56
N PRO A 224 -1.37 6.20 10.64
CA PRO A 224 -2.82 6.27 10.55
C PRO A 224 -3.35 7.64 10.10
N ALA A 225 -2.81 8.74 10.63
CA ALA A 225 -3.27 10.08 10.30
C ALA A 225 -3.12 10.39 8.81
N THR A 226 -1.94 10.11 8.27
CA THR A 226 -1.60 10.35 6.86
C THR A 226 -2.32 9.38 5.92
N ARG A 227 -2.67 8.17 6.39
CA ARG A 227 -3.58 7.28 5.66
C ARG A 227 -4.97 7.89 5.51
N LEU A 228 -5.58 8.39 6.59
CA LEU A 228 -6.90 9.03 6.53
C LEU A 228 -6.87 10.26 5.61
N LEU A 229 -5.84 11.09 5.73
CA LEU A 229 -5.62 12.25 4.88
C LEU A 229 -5.45 11.87 3.40
N ALA A 230 -4.67 10.83 3.09
CA ALA A 230 -4.45 10.34 1.74
C ALA A 230 -5.73 9.77 1.11
N MET A 231 -6.57 9.08 1.88
CA MET A 231 -7.86 8.59 1.39
C MET A 231 -8.87 9.71 1.20
N ARG A 232 -8.74 10.83 1.94
CA ARG A 232 -9.57 12.03 1.75
C ARG A 232 -9.11 12.86 0.53
N ARG A 233 -7.80 13.12 0.42
CA ARG A 233 -7.16 13.95 -0.62
C ARG A 233 -5.90 13.27 -1.17
N PRO A 234 -6.08 12.27 -2.06
CA PRO A 234 -4.97 11.49 -2.65
C PRO A 234 -4.09 12.33 -3.60
N ASP A 235 -4.55 13.52 -3.95
CA ASP A 235 -3.83 14.51 -4.74
C ASP A 235 -2.99 15.48 -3.90
N VAL A 236 -3.08 15.44 -2.56
CA VAL A 236 -2.36 16.35 -1.65
C VAL A 236 -1.47 15.60 -0.66
N PHE A 237 -1.97 14.54 -0.02
CA PHE A 237 -1.28 13.91 1.09
C PHE A 237 -0.59 12.61 0.69
N THR A 238 0.73 12.57 0.83
CA THR A 238 1.52 11.34 0.68
C THR A 238 1.42 10.52 1.97
N PRO A 239 0.86 9.30 1.93
CA PRO A 239 0.71 8.47 3.12
C PRO A 239 2.07 7.94 3.59
N ILE A 240 2.25 7.86 4.91
CA ILE A 240 3.49 7.37 5.50
C ILE A 240 3.31 5.96 6.04
N SER A 241 4.28 5.10 5.75
CA SER A 241 4.42 3.78 6.37
C SER A 241 5.76 3.68 7.09
N ASN A 242 5.78 3.09 8.29
CA ASN A 242 6.97 2.99 9.14
C ASN A 242 8.15 2.29 8.44
N ASN A 243 7.88 1.29 7.60
CA ASN A 243 8.91 0.53 6.86
C ASN A 243 9.48 1.28 5.64
N ARG A 244 8.84 2.36 5.19
CA ARG A 244 9.20 3.13 4.00
C ARG A 244 9.61 4.57 4.30
N LEU A 245 9.28 5.06 5.50
CA LEU A 245 9.54 6.43 5.94
C LEU A 245 11.02 6.82 5.82
N ASP A 246 11.93 5.93 6.20
CA ASP A 246 13.37 6.20 6.16
C ASP A 246 13.86 6.41 4.72
N ALA A 247 13.49 5.51 3.80
CA ALA A 247 13.81 5.63 2.38
C ALA A 247 13.19 6.90 1.76
N LEU A 248 11.94 7.25 2.12
CA LEU A 248 11.32 8.51 1.68
C LEU A 248 12.11 9.73 2.14
N CYS A 249 12.44 9.81 3.44
CA CYS A 249 13.16 10.94 4.01
C CYS A 249 14.54 11.11 3.35
N GLN A 250 15.28 10.00 3.21
CA GLN A 250 16.58 10.00 2.56
C GLN A 250 16.47 10.44 1.10
N ALA A 251 15.49 9.90 0.36
CA ALA A 251 15.27 10.26 -1.03
C ALA A 251 14.99 11.75 -1.19
N LEU A 252 14.16 12.33 -0.32
CA LEU A 252 13.83 13.76 -0.28
C LEU A 252 14.98 14.64 0.25
N GLY A 253 16.03 14.05 0.83
CA GLY A 253 17.16 14.79 1.40
C GLY A 253 16.83 15.48 2.73
N ILE A 254 15.89 14.93 3.51
CA ILE A 254 15.47 15.48 4.80
C ILE A 254 15.86 14.56 5.95
N THR A 255 16.05 15.13 7.14
CA THR A 255 16.27 14.34 8.36
C THR A 255 15.07 13.46 8.64
N ARG A 256 15.30 12.20 9.01
CA ARG A 256 14.24 11.24 9.35
C ARG A 256 13.23 11.83 10.33
N LEU A 257 11.94 11.69 10.00
CA LEU A 257 10.85 12.04 10.91
C LEU A 257 10.69 10.94 11.97
N ASN A 258 10.37 11.33 13.19
CA ASN A 258 9.77 10.40 14.14
C ASN A 258 8.28 10.22 13.81
N ASN A 259 7.66 9.16 14.34
CA ASN A 259 6.27 8.81 14.02
C ASN A 259 5.20 9.75 14.62
N ARG A 260 5.59 10.86 15.25
CA ARG A 260 4.70 11.89 15.82
C ARG A 260 5.08 13.31 15.37
N ASP A 261 5.95 13.45 14.37
CA ASP A 261 6.36 14.74 13.81
C ASP A 261 5.31 15.30 12.84
N PHE A 262 4.12 15.64 13.35
CA PHE A 262 3.01 16.15 12.53
C PHE A 262 3.35 17.47 11.84
N GLU A 263 4.05 18.40 12.50
CA GLU A 263 4.43 19.67 11.88
C GLU A 263 5.42 19.44 10.71
N ARG A 264 6.47 18.64 10.95
CA ARG A 264 7.46 18.33 9.92
C ARG A 264 6.89 17.48 8.80
N TYR A 265 5.86 16.67 9.03
CA TYR A 265 5.19 15.97 7.94
C TYR A 265 4.65 16.95 6.88
N TRP A 266 3.98 18.01 7.29
CA TRP A 266 3.48 19.00 6.35
C TRP A 266 4.62 19.75 5.65
N GLN A 267 5.57 20.27 6.42
CA GLN A 267 6.67 21.09 5.90
C GLN A 267 7.65 20.28 5.03
N ASP A 268 8.11 19.14 5.51
CA ASP A 268 9.20 18.39 4.91
C ASP A 268 8.71 17.37 3.87
N ILE A 269 7.47 16.86 3.98
CA ILE A 269 6.92 15.86 3.05
C ILE A 269 5.94 16.50 2.07
N VAL A 270 4.80 16.99 2.58
CA VAL A 270 3.69 17.48 1.73
C VAL A 270 4.15 18.65 0.86
N GLN A 271 4.76 19.68 1.46
CA GLN A 271 5.21 20.84 0.70
C GLN A 271 6.39 20.53 -0.23
N THR A 272 7.31 19.64 0.16
CA THR A 272 8.45 19.26 -0.69
C THR A 272 7.97 18.53 -1.94
N ILE A 273 7.08 17.55 -1.80
CA ILE A 273 6.51 16.80 -2.92
C ILE A 273 5.68 17.73 -3.82
N ALA A 274 4.86 18.61 -3.23
CA ALA A 274 4.05 19.55 -3.99
C ALA A 274 4.86 20.54 -4.86
N LYS A 275 6.13 20.81 -4.48
CA LYS A 275 7.06 21.67 -5.24
C LYS A 275 7.79 20.94 -6.36
N MET A 276 7.70 19.61 -6.45
CA MET A 276 8.36 18.86 -7.51
C MET A 276 7.74 19.16 -8.87
N SER A 277 8.56 19.21 -9.91
CA SER A 277 8.13 19.55 -11.28
C SER A 277 7.04 18.62 -11.79
N TRP A 278 7.20 17.30 -11.62
CA TRP A 278 6.17 16.32 -12.02
C TRP A 278 4.84 16.51 -11.28
N PHE A 279 4.85 16.97 -10.03
CA PHE A 279 3.63 17.15 -9.24
C PHE A 279 2.83 18.37 -9.69
N ALA A 280 3.54 19.48 -9.96
CA ALA A 280 2.96 20.71 -10.50
C ALA A 280 2.47 20.53 -11.95
N MET A 281 3.19 19.75 -12.76
CA MET A 281 2.88 19.51 -14.18
C MET A 281 1.99 18.30 -14.43
N ALA A 282 1.60 17.56 -13.38
CA ALA A 282 0.74 16.39 -13.50
C ALA A 282 -0.55 16.75 -14.23
N SER A 283 -0.80 16.09 -15.35
CA SER A 283 -1.93 16.36 -16.24
C SER A 283 -2.38 15.06 -16.92
N GLY A 284 -3.62 15.01 -17.37
CA GLY A 284 -4.21 13.82 -17.99
C GLY A 284 -4.24 13.91 -19.50
N SER A 285 -3.17 13.52 -20.19
CA SER A 285 -3.19 13.43 -21.67
C SER A 285 -3.97 12.21 -22.17
N ASN A 286 -4.14 11.20 -21.32
CA ASN A 286 -4.90 9.98 -21.54
C ASN A 286 -5.60 9.52 -20.24
N GLU A 287 -6.41 8.46 -20.30
CA GLU A 287 -7.17 7.96 -19.15
C GLU A 287 -6.26 7.61 -17.95
N LEU A 288 -5.17 6.88 -18.20
CA LEU A 288 -4.24 6.49 -17.13
C LEU A 288 -3.63 7.73 -16.49
N GLU A 289 -3.10 8.67 -17.28
CA GLU A 289 -2.53 9.91 -16.75
C GLU A 289 -3.55 10.75 -15.99
N ALA A 290 -4.81 10.78 -16.41
CA ALA A 290 -5.88 11.47 -15.68
C ALA A 290 -6.10 10.83 -14.30
N LYS A 291 -6.13 9.50 -14.21
CA LYS A 291 -6.18 8.78 -12.93
C LYS A 291 -4.95 9.09 -12.07
N LEU A 292 -3.75 8.99 -12.63
CA LEU A 292 -2.49 9.28 -11.92
C LEU A 292 -2.42 10.72 -11.41
N ALA A 293 -2.88 11.70 -12.20
CA ALA A 293 -2.93 13.11 -11.79
C ALA A 293 -3.91 13.33 -10.63
N GLY A 294 -5.04 12.61 -10.62
CA GLY A 294 -6.01 12.63 -9.52
C GLY A 294 -5.50 12.03 -8.21
N ILE A 295 -4.40 11.26 -8.26
CA ILE A 295 -3.81 10.57 -7.11
C ILE A 295 -2.34 10.96 -6.91
N LYS A 296 -1.93 12.11 -7.45
CA LYS A 296 -0.52 12.48 -7.61
C LYS A 296 0.32 12.47 -6.33
N ALA A 297 -0.29 12.68 -5.17
CA ALA A 297 0.44 12.60 -3.89
C ALA A 297 0.74 11.16 -3.45
N LEU A 298 0.08 10.17 -4.04
CA LEU A 298 0.32 8.75 -3.79
C LEU A 298 1.43 8.16 -4.67
N LEU A 299 1.81 8.82 -5.78
CA LEU A 299 2.79 8.28 -6.73
C LEU A 299 4.14 7.90 -6.13
N PRO A 300 4.69 8.58 -5.10
CA PRO A 300 5.91 8.11 -4.44
C PRO A 300 5.81 6.67 -3.92
N VAL A 301 4.61 6.19 -3.57
CA VAL A 301 4.36 4.81 -3.15
C VAL A 301 4.58 3.79 -4.28
N LEU A 302 4.41 4.21 -5.54
CA LEU A 302 4.60 3.38 -6.73
C LEU A 302 6.06 3.31 -7.20
N PHE A 303 6.96 4.07 -6.57
CA PHE A 303 8.39 4.08 -6.86
C PHE A 303 9.21 3.19 -5.92
N TYR A 304 8.59 2.57 -4.91
CA TYR A 304 9.27 1.55 -4.12
C TYR A 304 9.50 0.29 -4.94
N TYR A 305 10.49 -0.50 -4.53
CA TYR A 305 10.75 -1.81 -5.13
C TYR A 305 9.48 -2.66 -5.16
N ALA A 306 9.22 -3.25 -6.32
CA ALA A 306 8.15 -4.19 -6.58
C ALA A 306 8.71 -5.32 -7.46
N ASP A 307 8.27 -6.54 -7.18
CA ASP A 307 8.62 -7.74 -7.92
C ASP A 307 7.39 -8.59 -8.25
N GLU A 308 7.62 -9.69 -8.94
CA GLU A 308 6.58 -10.60 -9.44
C GLU A 308 5.70 -11.18 -8.31
N ASP A 309 6.22 -11.22 -7.09
CA ASP A 309 5.49 -11.71 -5.92
C ASP A 309 4.43 -10.71 -5.43
N MET A 310 4.49 -9.44 -5.86
CA MET A 310 3.61 -8.38 -5.38
C MET A 310 2.13 -8.73 -5.57
N ALA A 311 1.74 -9.25 -6.74
CA ALA A 311 0.37 -9.67 -7.04
C ALA A 311 -0.13 -10.79 -6.11
N THR A 312 0.71 -11.82 -5.89
CA THR A 312 0.32 -12.95 -5.03
C THR A 312 0.41 -12.63 -3.54
N SER A 313 1.14 -11.57 -3.19
CA SER A 313 1.30 -11.09 -1.81
C SER A 313 0.11 -10.28 -1.31
N SER A 314 -0.77 -9.79 -2.18
CA SER A 314 -1.93 -8.97 -1.79
C SER A 314 -2.92 -9.76 -0.93
N ASN A 315 -3.53 -9.10 0.06
CA ASN A 315 -4.51 -9.76 0.92
C ASN A 315 -5.75 -10.19 0.13
N TYR A 316 -6.11 -9.44 -0.92
CA TYR A 316 -7.20 -9.80 -1.84
C TYR A 316 -6.90 -11.11 -2.56
N TYR A 317 -5.73 -11.24 -3.19
CA TYR A 317 -5.31 -12.47 -3.87
C TYR A 317 -5.31 -13.66 -2.91
N LYS A 318 -4.74 -13.49 -1.71
CA LYS A 318 -4.69 -14.53 -0.68
C LYS A 318 -6.08 -14.99 -0.22
N LEU A 319 -7.06 -14.08 -0.16
CA LEU A 319 -8.43 -14.43 0.18
C LEU A 319 -9.14 -15.15 -0.97
N LEU A 320 -8.95 -14.67 -2.20
CA LEU A 320 -9.55 -15.25 -3.41
C LEU A 320 -9.09 -16.69 -3.65
N HIS A 321 -7.80 -16.96 -3.44
CA HIS A 321 -7.20 -18.28 -3.66
C HIS A 321 -7.08 -19.13 -2.39
N LYS A 322 -7.81 -18.77 -1.32
CA LYS A 322 -7.81 -19.54 -0.09
C LYS A 322 -8.35 -20.94 -0.36
N PRO A 323 -7.64 -22.02 0.02
CA PRO A 323 -8.12 -23.38 -0.22
C PRO A 323 -9.50 -23.60 0.40
N LYS A 324 -10.47 -24.06 -0.41
CA LYS A 324 -11.77 -24.50 0.10
C LYS A 324 -11.51 -25.66 1.07
N ARG A 325 -11.74 -25.43 2.37
CA ARG A 325 -11.63 -26.51 3.37
C ARG A 325 -12.61 -27.61 2.97
N THR A 326 -12.11 -28.83 2.79
CA THR A 326 -12.93 -30.02 2.69
C THR A 326 -13.76 -30.12 3.96
N SER A 327 -15.08 -30.20 3.79
CA SER A 327 -16.04 -30.29 4.88
C SER A 327 -15.90 -31.62 5.61
N SER A 328 -15.04 -31.67 6.62
CA SER A 328 -15.04 -32.73 7.64
C SER A 328 -14.65 -32.11 8.97
N GLY A 329 -15.65 -31.69 9.75
CA GLY A 329 -15.45 -31.16 11.10
C GLY A 329 -16.41 -30.02 11.42
N SER A 330 -17.45 -30.35 12.16
CA SER A 330 -18.32 -29.40 12.86
C SER A 330 -17.51 -28.31 13.57
N GLY A 331 -17.84 -27.03 13.29
CA GLY A 331 -17.42 -25.92 14.14
C GLY A 331 -16.37 -24.97 13.59
N THR A 332 -16.39 -24.62 12.31
CA THR A 332 -15.80 -23.33 11.92
C THR A 332 -16.86 -22.27 12.21
N LYS A 333 -16.70 -21.49 13.29
CA LYS A 333 -17.57 -20.35 13.57
C LYS A 333 -17.50 -19.39 12.37
N SER A 334 -18.48 -19.44 11.47
CA SER A 334 -18.69 -18.35 10.52
C SER A 334 -18.94 -17.10 11.37
N VAL A 335 -18.12 -16.08 11.18
CA VAL A 335 -18.29 -14.83 11.91
C VAL A 335 -19.52 -14.16 11.32
N ARG A 336 -20.62 -14.16 12.07
CA ARG A 336 -21.86 -13.48 11.65
C ARG A 336 -21.56 -12.02 11.29
N ARG A 337 -22.19 -11.56 10.21
CA ARG A 337 -22.16 -10.14 9.80
C ARG A 337 -23.32 -9.41 10.46
N SER A 338 -23.23 -8.10 10.64
CA SER A 338 -24.40 -7.32 11.02
C SER A 338 -25.39 -7.31 9.85
N LYS A 339 -26.68 -7.16 10.16
CA LYS A 339 -27.73 -7.05 9.13
C LYS A 339 -27.43 -5.91 8.15
N GLU A 340 -27.05 -4.74 8.66
CA GLU A 340 -26.68 -3.58 7.86
C GLU A 340 -25.48 -3.86 6.93
N SER A 341 -24.42 -4.50 7.44
CA SER A 341 -23.27 -4.92 6.61
C SER A 341 -23.71 -5.90 5.52
N ALA A 342 -24.55 -6.89 5.85
CA ALA A 342 -25.06 -7.84 4.87
C ALA A 342 -25.92 -7.15 3.80
N GLU A 343 -26.81 -6.24 4.18
CA GLU A 343 -27.65 -5.45 3.26
C GLU A 343 -26.80 -4.60 2.32
N THR A 344 -25.88 -3.78 2.84
CA THR A 344 -25.03 -2.91 2.02
C THR A 344 -24.16 -3.70 1.04
N LEU A 345 -23.54 -4.80 1.49
CA LEU A 345 -22.67 -5.61 0.62
C LEU A 345 -23.46 -6.32 -0.48
N VAL A 346 -24.64 -6.86 -0.15
CA VAL A 346 -25.51 -7.51 -1.14
C VAL A 346 -26.06 -6.50 -2.13
N ASP A 347 -26.50 -5.32 -1.68
CA ASP A 347 -26.99 -4.26 -2.56
C ASP A 347 -25.93 -3.81 -3.55
N ARG A 348 -24.70 -3.61 -3.06
CA ARG A 348 -23.58 -3.24 -3.92
C ARG A 348 -23.26 -4.32 -4.95
N ALA A 349 -23.29 -5.59 -4.56
CA ALA A 349 -23.06 -6.70 -5.49
C ALA A 349 -24.20 -6.88 -6.51
N LEU A 350 -25.46 -6.62 -6.13
CA LEU A 350 -26.62 -6.76 -7.03
C LEU A 350 -26.79 -5.59 -8.00
N ASN A 351 -26.20 -4.43 -7.69
CA ASN A 351 -26.19 -3.24 -8.55
C ASN A 351 -25.29 -3.36 -9.77
N ASP A 352 -24.46 -4.41 -9.87
CA ASP A 352 -23.71 -4.71 -11.10
C ASP A 352 -24.70 -4.97 -12.26
N GLU A 353 -24.54 -4.25 -13.37
CA GLU A 353 -25.40 -4.33 -14.56
C GLU A 353 -25.43 -5.73 -15.19
N SER A 354 -24.39 -6.54 -14.96
CA SER A 354 -24.31 -7.92 -15.43
C SER A 354 -25.20 -8.89 -14.65
N MET A 355 -25.84 -8.44 -13.55
CA MET A 355 -26.64 -9.31 -12.68
C MET A 355 -28.04 -9.61 -13.24
N PRO A 356 -28.39 -10.89 -13.44
CA PRO A 356 -29.72 -11.26 -13.93
C PRO A 356 -30.86 -10.82 -13.01
N GLU A 357 -31.99 -10.40 -13.59
CA GLU A 357 -33.17 -9.93 -12.83
C GLU A 357 -33.70 -10.96 -11.84
N HIS A 358 -33.67 -12.25 -12.20
CA HIS A 358 -34.14 -13.32 -11.32
C HIS A 358 -33.30 -13.47 -10.04
N ILE A 359 -32.01 -13.10 -10.07
CA ILE A 359 -31.15 -13.08 -8.87
C ILE A 359 -31.43 -11.82 -8.04
N ARG A 360 -31.65 -10.67 -8.69
CA ARG A 360 -32.05 -9.43 -8.00
C ARG A 360 -33.36 -9.61 -7.22
N ALA A 361 -34.32 -10.36 -7.78
CA ALA A 361 -35.58 -10.69 -7.11
C ALA A 361 -35.41 -11.56 -5.83
N LYS A 362 -34.24 -12.15 -5.61
CA LYS A 362 -33.91 -12.98 -4.42
C LYS A 362 -33.08 -12.26 -3.38
N ARG A 363 -32.96 -10.93 -3.48
CA ARG A 363 -32.22 -10.06 -2.56
C ARG A 363 -32.33 -10.45 -1.09
N ASP A 364 -33.55 -10.55 -0.55
CA ASP A 364 -33.76 -10.82 0.89
C ASP A 364 -33.27 -12.21 1.31
N SER A 365 -33.34 -13.20 0.40
CA SER A 365 -32.80 -14.54 0.65
C SER A 365 -31.27 -14.54 0.65
N ILE A 366 -30.64 -13.72 -0.21
CA ILE A 366 -29.19 -13.55 -0.26
C ILE A 366 -28.70 -12.87 1.03
N ILE A 367 -29.37 -11.80 1.46
CA ILE A 367 -29.06 -11.09 2.72
C ILE A 367 -29.09 -12.05 3.90
N ALA A 368 -30.13 -12.87 4.03
CA ALA A 368 -30.27 -13.82 5.12
C ALA A 368 -29.13 -14.85 5.20
N GLU A 369 -28.59 -15.29 4.05
CA GLU A 369 -27.45 -16.21 4.02
C GLU A 369 -26.11 -15.51 4.28
N VAL A 370 -25.96 -14.26 3.80
CA VAL A 370 -24.77 -13.44 4.05
C VAL A 370 -24.67 -13.03 5.53
N GLU A 371 -25.80 -12.74 6.18
CA GLU A 371 -25.87 -12.47 7.62
C GLU A 371 -25.38 -13.68 8.45
N LYS A 372 -25.70 -14.91 8.01
CA LYS A 372 -25.20 -16.16 8.61
C LYS A 372 -23.70 -16.39 8.38
N GLY A 373 -23.05 -15.53 7.59
CA GLY A 373 -21.61 -15.49 7.40
C GLY A 373 -21.11 -16.23 6.15
N ARG A 374 -21.98 -16.54 5.18
CA ARG A 374 -21.56 -16.95 3.83
C ARG A 374 -21.08 -15.74 3.03
N SER A 375 -20.16 -15.93 2.08
CA SER A 375 -19.76 -14.83 1.20
C SER A 375 -20.90 -14.46 0.24
N VAL A 376 -20.89 -13.21 -0.23
CA VAL A 376 -21.87 -12.72 -1.20
C VAL A 376 -21.75 -13.52 -2.50
N ASP A 377 -20.52 -13.74 -2.97
CA ASP A 377 -20.26 -14.51 -4.21
C ASP A 377 -20.74 -15.96 -4.14
N GLU A 378 -20.42 -16.68 -3.06
CA GLU A 378 -20.87 -18.07 -2.86
C GLU A 378 -22.40 -18.15 -2.81
N THR A 379 -23.04 -17.15 -2.19
CA THR A 379 -24.50 -17.09 -2.09
C THR A 379 -25.13 -16.82 -3.45
N ILE A 380 -24.58 -15.87 -4.22
CA ILE A 380 -25.04 -15.57 -5.58
C ILE A 380 -24.84 -16.78 -6.51
N GLN A 381 -23.70 -17.46 -6.43
CA GLN A 381 -23.42 -18.65 -7.24
C GLN A 381 -24.37 -19.81 -6.89
N LEU A 382 -24.69 -20.00 -5.61
CA LEU A 382 -25.67 -20.98 -5.18
C LEU A 382 -27.07 -20.63 -5.72
N MET A 383 -27.48 -19.37 -5.64
CA MET A 383 -28.77 -18.92 -6.18
C MET A 383 -28.84 -19.14 -7.69
N ARG A 384 -27.76 -18.87 -8.44
CA ARG A 384 -27.67 -19.16 -9.88
C ARG A 384 -27.75 -20.65 -10.18
N THR A 385 -27.23 -21.51 -9.31
CA THR A 385 -27.28 -22.98 -9.51
C THR A 385 -28.65 -23.56 -9.18
N ILE A 386 -29.37 -22.98 -8.22
CA ILE A 386 -30.70 -23.45 -7.81
C ILE A 386 -31.79 -22.92 -8.75
N PHE A 387 -31.65 -21.70 -9.26
CA PHE A 387 -32.70 -20.97 -9.96
C PHE A 387 -32.37 -20.52 -11.40
N GLY A 388 -31.13 -20.72 -11.85
CA GLY A 388 -30.74 -20.59 -13.26
C GLY A 388 -30.78 -21.94 -13.97
#